data_AF-A0A257LAB0-F1
#
_entry.id   AF-A0A257LAB0-F1
#
_cell.length_a   1.000
_cell.length_b   1.000
_cell.length_c   1.000
_cell.angle_alpha   90.00
_cell.angle_beta   90.00
_cell.angle_gamma   90.00
#
_symmetry.space_group_name_H-M   'P 1'
#
loop_
_entity.id
_entity.type
_entity.pdbx_description
1 polymer ?
#
loop_
_entity_poly.entity_id
_entity_poly.type
_entity_poly.pdbx_seq_one_letter_code
_entity_poly.pdbx_strand_id
1 'polypeptide(L)'
;MDLIQEYIELTKTCASTNYSDKESVHLHNKSVKMMYEIVEKVAAKKSIETIDEFAKLLDITDNKTNVWAAIHILERFMPMDTIGEKAFEIIKLQSEGESADAMGFKIWLDNFRKK
;
A
#
# COMPACT_ATOMS: atom_id res chain seq x y z
N MET A 1 -9.90 -12.01 14.33
CA MET A 1 -9.95 -11.51 12.95
C MET A 1 -8.54 -11.13 12.58
N ASP A 2 -8.02 -11.72 11.52
CA ASP A 2 -6.65 -11.48 11.07
C ASP A 2 -6.60 -10.17 10.26
N LEU A 3 -5.87 -9.18 10.77
CA LEU A 3 -5.74 -7.85 10.15
C LEU A 3 -5.09 -7.93 8.76
N ILE A 4 -4.20 -8.92 8.54
CA ILE A 4 -3.53 -9.12 7.26
C ILE A 4 -4.52 -9.62 6.22
N GLN A 5 -5.34 -10.61 6.58
CA GLN A 5 -6.38 -11.12 5.68
C GLN A 5 -7.43 -10.04 5.36
N GLU A 6 -7.83 -9.25 6.35
CA GLU A 6 -8.75 -8.12 6.13
C GLU A 6 -8.15 -7.11 5.14
N TYR A 7 -6.88 -6.76 5.32
CA TYR A 7 -6.17 -5.86 4.42
C TYR A 7 -6.15 -6.36 2.97
N ILE A 8 -5.93 -7.66 2.75
CA ILE A 8 -5.94 -8.28 1.40
C ILE A 8 -7.33 -8.20 0.76
N GLU A 9 -8.41 -8.42 1.50
CA GLU A 9 -9.77 -8.28 0.94
C GLU A 9 -10.11 -6.82 0.59
N LEU A 10 -9.56 -5.85 1.34
CA LEU A 10 -9.71 -4.43 1.01
C LEU A 10 -8.97 -4.08 -0.30
N THR A 11 -7.79 -4.65 -0.55
CA THR A 11 -7.06 -4.40 -1.82
C THR A 11 -7.83 -4.92 -3.02
N LYS A 12 -8.54 -6.05 -2.88
CA LYS A 12 -9.44 -6.59 -3.90
C LYS A 12 -10.60 -5.64 -4.23
N THR A 13 -11.17 -5.00 -3.21
CA THR A 13 -12.19 -3.96 -3.41
C THR A 13 -11.62 -2.78 -4.18
N CYS A 14 -10.42 -2.32 -3.82
CA CYS A 14 -9.73 -1.24 -4.54
C CYS A 14 -9.44 -1.61 -6.00
N ALA A 15 -8.97 -2.83 -6.28
CA ALA A 15 -8.64 -3.28 -7.63
C ALA A 15 -9.88 -3.41 -8.54
N SER A 16 -11.06 -3.63 -7.97
CA SER A 16 -12.33 -3.80 -8.71
C SER A 16 -13.10 -2.48 -8.88
N THR A 17 -12.46 -1.34 -8.61
CA THR A 17 -13.16 -0.04 -8.62
C THR A 17 -13.56 0.37 -10.03
N ASN A 18 -14.85 0.64 -10.22
CA ASN A 18 -15.35 1.29 -11.41
C ASN A 18 -15.39 2.81 -11.17
N TYR A 19 -14.42 3.53 -11.73
CA TYR A 19 -14.30 4.99 -11.54
C TYR A 19 -15.41 5.82 -12.21
N SER A 20 -16.27 5.20 -13.02
CA SER A 20 -17.49 5.84 -13.54
C SER A 20 -18.71 5.64 -12.64
N ASP A 21 -18.62 4.81 -11.61
CA ASP A 21 -19.69 4.57 -10.63
C ASP A 21 -19.33 5.19 -9.27
N LYS A 22 -20.18 6.12 -8.82
CA LYS A 22 -20.00 6.84 -7.56
C LYS A 22 -19.98 5.91 -6.34
N GLU A 23 -20.82 4.87 -6.32
CA GLU A 23 -20.88 3.94 -5.19
C GLU A 23 -19.61 3.08 -5.13
N SER A 24 -19.12 2.61 -6.29
CA SER A 24 -17.83 1.93 -6.38
C SER A 24 -16.67 2.79 -5.88
N VAL A 25 -16.63 4.07 -6.25
CA VAL A 25 -15.62 5.03 -5.75
C VAL A 25 -15.77 5.27 -4.23
N HIS A 26 -17.00 5.31 -3.71
CA HIS A 26 -17.22 5.43 -2.26
C HIS A 26 -16.68 4.20 -1.51
N LEU A 27 -16.93 2.99 -2.02
CA LEU A 27 -16.40 1.74 -1.46
C LEU A 27 -14.87 1.68 -1.52
N HIS A 28 -14.26 2.14 -2.62
CA HIS A 28 -12.82 2.30 -2.74
C HIS A 28 -12.26 3.18 -1.62
N ASN A 29 -12.80 4.39 -1.48
CA ASN A 29 -12.33 5.35 -0.48
C ASN A 29 -12.49 4.83 0.95
N LYS A 30 -13.60 4.16 1.23
CA LYS A 30 -13.82 3.48 2.52
C LYS A 30 -12.78 2.39 2.75
N SER A 31 -12.46 1.60 1.74
CA SER A 31 -11.49 0.52 1.82
C SER A 31 -10.08 1.05 2.10
N VAL A 32 -9.66 2.09 1.36
CA VAL A 32 -8.38 2.77 1.60
C VAL A 32 -8.30 3.32 3.03
N LYS A 33 -9.38 3.95 3.53
CA LYS A 33 -9.42 4.43 4.92
C LYS A 33 -9.21 3.28 5.92
N MET A 34 -9.90 2.16 5.74
CA MET A 34 -9.76 0.98 6.60
C MET A 34 -8.36 0.37 6.51
N MET A 35 -7.74 0.36 5.33
CA MET A 35 -6.35 -0.08 5.15
C MET A 35 -5.39 0.76 5.99
N TYR A 36 -5.52 2.08 5.99
CA TYR A 36 -4.72 2.95 6.88
C TYR A 36 -4.99 2.65 8.36
N GLU A 37 -6.24 2.44 8.78
CA GLU A 37 -6.55 2.06 10.16
C GLU A 37 -5.89 0.74 10.58
N ILE A 38 -5.80 -0.24 9.67
CA ILE A 38 -5.07 -1.49 9.89
C ILE A 38 -3.56 -1.21 10.05
N VAL A 39 -2.99 -0.43 9.14
CA VAL A 39 -1.56 -0.07 9.16
C VAL A 39 -1.19 0.66 10.45
N GLU A 40 -2.02 1.59 10.92
CA GLU A 40 -1.81 2.28 12.20
C GLU A 40 -1.88 1.31 13.39
N LYS A 41 -2.80 0.33 13.37
CA LYS A 41 -2.84 -0.72 14.41
C LYS A 41 -1.61 -1.60 14.39
N VAL A 42 -1.06 -1.91 13.21
CA VAL A 42 0.21 -2.64 13.06
C VAL A 42 1.38 -1.78 13.58
N ALA A 43 1.48 -0.51 13.17
CA ALA A 43 2.51 0.43 13.62
C ALA A 43 2.50 0.61 15.14
N ALA A 44 1.31 0.74 15.75
CA ALA A 44 1.14 1.00 17.17
C ALA A 44 1.67 -0.12 18.06
N LYS A 45 1.68 -1.37 17.57
CA LYS A 45 2.28 -2.50 18.30
C LYS A 45 3.80 -2.39 18.42
N LYS A 46 4.46 -1.64 17.53
CA LYS A 46 5.91 -1.40 17.51
C LYS A 46 6.77 -2.66 17.69
N SER A 47 6.28 -3.82 17.27
CA SER A 47 7.04 -5.06 17.33
C SER A 47 7.56 -5.41 15.95
N ILE A 48 8.84 -5.82 15.89
CA ILE A 48 9.50 -6.25 14.66
C ILE A 48 8.68 -7.37 14.00
N GLU A 49 8.18 -8.32 14.78
CA GLU A 49 7.37 -9.44 14.30
C GLU A 49 6.12 -9.00 13.53
N THR A 50 5.39 -7.99 14.00
CA THR A 50 4.18 -7.53 13.29
C THR A 50 4.51 -6.76 12.02
N ILE A 51 5.63 -6.04 11.99
CA ILE A 51 6.11 -5.33 10.81
C ILE A 51 6.59 -6.34 9.76
N ASP A 52 7.37 -7.35 10.17
CA ASP A 52 7.84 -8.43 9.30
C ASP A 52 6.67 -9.24 8.73
N GLU A 53 5.65 -9.50 9.53
CA GLU A 53 4.44 -10.17 9.07
C GLU A 53 3.70 -9.34 8.02
N PHE A 54 3.55 -8.03 8.23
CA PHE A 54 2.96 -7.13 7.24
C PHE A 54 3.84 -7.02 5.98
N ALA A 55 5.16 -7.04 6.11
CA ALA A 55 6.09 -6.96 5.00
C ALA A 55 5.98 -8.15 4.03
N LYS A 56 5.45 -9.30 4.46
CA LYS A 56 5.12 -10.42 3.57
C LYS A 56 4.12 -10.04 2.47
N LEU A 57 3.30 -9.00 2.70
CA LEU A 57 2.37 -8.48 1.68
C LEU A 57 3.10 -7.90 0.46
N LEU A 58 4.37 -7.52 0.59
CA LEU A 58 5.20 -7.05 -0.54
C LEU A 58 5.41 -8.14 -1.60
N ASP A 59 5.19 -9.41 -1.26
CA ASP A 59 5.30 -10.54 -2.19
C ASP A 59 3.98 -10.90 -2.88
N ILE A 60 2.86 -10.24 -2.54
CA ILE A 60 1.53 -10.54 -3.09
C ILE A 60 1.21 -9.53 -4.20
N THR A 61 1.30 -9.96 -5.46
CA THR A 61 1.02 -9.11 -6.63
C THR A 61 -0.48 -8.95 -6.92
N ASP A 62 -1.31 -9.88 -6.44
CA ASP A 62 -2.75 -9.87 -6.69
C ASP A 62 -3.39 -8.59 -6.17
N ASN A 63 -4.30 -8.03 -6.96
CA ASN A 63 -5.04 -6.81 -6.64
C ASN A 63 -4.14 -5.61 -6.28
N LYS A 64 -2.89 -5.60 -6.78
CA LYS A 64 -1.87 -4.59 -6.43
C LYS A 64 -1.60 -4.52 -4.92
N THR A 65 -1.76 -5.63 -4.20
CA THR A 65 -1.58 -5.69 -2.74
C THR A 65 -0.19 -5.24 -2.33
N ASN A 66 0.85 -5.72 -3.03
CA ASN A 66 2.23 -5.32 -2.83
C ASN A 66 2.45 -3.80 -3.01
N VAL A 67 1.80 -3.17 -3.98
CA VAL A 67 1.90 -1.73 -4.22
C VAL A 67 1.28 -0.95 -3.07
N TRP A 68 0.07 -1.32 -2.63
CA TRP A 68 -0.56 -0.69 -1.47
C TRP A 68 0.27 -0.86 -0.20
N ALA A 69 0.74 -2.08 0.05
CA ALA A 69 1.60 -2.37 1.20
C ALA A 69 2.89 -1.54 1.16
N ALA A 70 3.52 -1.41 -0.01
CA ALA A 70 4.74 -0.62 -0.17
C ALA A 70 4.53 0.86 0.17
N ILE A 71 3.45 1.49 -0.31
CA ILE A 71 3.10 2.88 0.05
C ILE A 71 2.96 3.01 1.57
N HIS A 72 2.16 2.15 2.19
CA HIS A 72 1.88 2.24 3.62
C HIS A 72 3.11 1.98 4.49
N ILE A 73 3.96 1.02 4.09
CA ILE A 73 5.25 0.76 4.76
C ILE A 73 6.14 2.01 4.73
N LEU A 74 6.30 2.61 3.55
CA LEU A 74 7.14 3.81 3.37
C LEU A 74 6.58 5.03 4.13
N GLU A 75 5.26 5.17 4.19
CA GLU A 75 4.61 6.29 4.87
C GLU A 75 4.57 6.15 6.40
N ARG A 76 4.47 4.92 6.93
CA ARG A 76 4.08 4.70 8.33
C ARG A 76 5.10 3.98 9.18
N PHE A 77 5.96 3.15 8.61
CA PHE A 77 6.87 2.31 9.40
C PHE A 77 8.31 2.85 9.47
N MET A 78 8.65 3.97 8.82
CA MET A 78 10.01 4.54 8.73
C MET A 78 11.10 3.45 8.52
N PRO A 79 11.05 2.70 7.41
CA PRO A 79 11.95 1.57 7.24
C PRO A 79 13.29 2.05 6.67
N MET A 80 14.30 2.25 7.53
CA MET A 80 15.72 2.39 7.11
C MET A 80 16.41 1.02 6.96
N ASP A 81 15.64 -0.01 6.60
CA ASP A 81 16.08 -1.39 6.51
C ASP A 81 15.67 -2.01 5.16
N THR A 82 16.01 -3.28 4.98
CA THR A 82 15.75 -4.05 3.74
C THR A 82 14.27 -4.09 3.33
N ILE A 83 13.33 -3.95 4.27
CA ILE A 83 11.89 -3.93 3.97
C ILE A 83 11.53 -2.62 3.27
N GLY A 84 12.11 -1.51 3.73
CA GLY A 84 11.96 -0.19 3.12
C GLY A 84 12.52 -0.14 1.70
N GLU A 85 13.72 -0.70 1.51
CA GLU A 85 14.33 -0.80 0.17
C GLU A 85 13.45 -1.62 -0.79
N LYS A 86 12.93 -2.76 -0.35
CA LYS A 86 12.01 -3.58 -1.16
C LYS A 86 10.73 -2.82 -1.51
N ALA A 87 10.10 -2.17 -0.53
CA ALA A 87 8.92 -1.35 -0.75
C ALA A 87 9.20 -0.21 -1.75
N PHE A 88 10.34 0.46 -1.61
CA PHE A 88 10.75 1.54 -2.50
C PHE A 88 10.96 1.04 -3.94
N GLU A 89 11.65 -0.08 -4.14
CA GLU A 89 11.86 -0.65 -5.47
C GLU A 89 10.53 -1.06 -6.13
N ILE A 90 9.55 -1.55 -5.38
CA ILE A 90 8.20 -1.82 -5.91
C ILE A 90 7.57 -0.54 -6.48
N ILE A 91 7.58 0.56 -5.73
CA ILE A 91 7.00 1.83 -6.19
C ILE A 91 7.79 2.41 -7.37
N LYS A 92 9.12 2.30 -7.33
CA LYS A 92 9.99 2.72 -8.42
C LYS A 92 9.67 1.99 -9.72
N LEU A 93 9.52 0.66 -9.69
CA LEU A 93 9.12 -0.13 -10.86
C LEU A 93 7.74 0.30 -11.40
N GLN A 94 6.77 0.58 -10.51
CA GLN A 94 5.46 1.11 -10.94
C GLN A 94 5.58 2.48 -11.61
N SER A 95 6.57 3.29 -11.23
CA SER A 95 6.79 4.62 -11.79
C SER A 95 7.46 4.60 -13.17
N GLU A 96 8.02 3.50 -13.65
CA GLU A 96 8.80 3.50 -14.89
C GLU A 96 7.93 3.55 -16.17
N GLY A 97 6.63 3.30 -16.06
CA GLY A 97 5.72 3.29 -17.21
C GLY A 97 5.31 4.66 -17.76
N GLU A 98 4.46 4.61 -18.78
CA GLU A 98 3.82 5.78 -19.43
C GLU A 98 2.32 5.91 -19.10
N SER A 99 1.77 5.00 -18.30
CA SER A 99 0.37 5.04 -17.89
C SER A 99 0.08 6.19 -16.91
N ALA A 100 -1.21 6.51 -16.75
CA ALA A 100 -1.65 7.48 -15.73
C ALA A 100 -1.20 7.07 -14.32
N ASP A 101 -1.30 5.78 -13.99
CA ASP A 101 -0.80 5.21 -12.73
C ASP A 101 0.70 5.44 -12.57
N ALA A 102 1.50 5.15 -13.61
CA ALA A 102 2.95 5.34 -13.56
C ALA A 102 3.33 6.82 -13.35
N MET A 103 2.64 7.74 -14.01
CA MET A 103 2.82 9.18 -13.78
C MET A 103 2.46 9.57 -12.34
N GLY A 104 1.38 9.00 -11.79
CA GLY A 104 1.01 9.16 -10.39
C GLY A 104 2.12 8.71 -9.43
N PHE A 105 2.72 7.54 -9.69
CA PHE A 105 3.83 7.03 -8.88
C PHE A 105 5.12 7.84 -9.04
N LYS A 106 5.42 8.39 -10.22
CA LYS A 106 6.54 9.35 -10.39
C LYS A 106 6.36 10.56 -9.47
N ILE A 107 5.18 11.17 -9.49
CA ILE A 107 4.85 12.33 -8.63
C ILE A 107 4.92 11.94 -7.15
N TRP A 108 4.39 10.77 -6.78
CA TRP A 108 4.43 10.29 -5.40
C TRP A 108 5.89 10.10 -4.91
N LEU A 109 6.76 9.48 -5.71
CA LEU A 109 8.18 9.29 -5.37
C LEU A 109 8.92 10.62 -5.22
N ASP A 110 8.67 11.58 -6.12
CA ASP A 110 9.27 12.91 -6.03
C ASP A 110 8.85 13.64 -4.74
N ASN A 111 7.60 13.46 -4.30
CA ASN A 111 7.12 14.03 -3.05
C ASN A 111 7.69 13.29 -1.83
N PHE A 112 7.81 11.96 -1.89
CA PHE A 112 8.39 11.16 -0.83
C PHE A 112 9.85 11.52 -0.58
N ARG A 113 10.66 11.68 -1.63
CA ARG A 113 12.09 12.05 -1.54
C ARG A 113 12.35 13.46 -1.01
N LYS A 114 11.35 14.33 -1.01
CA LYS A 114 11.43 15.72 -0.50
C LYS A 114 11.06 15.85 0.98
N LYS A 115 10.50 14.79 1.59
CA LYS A 115 10.22 14.73 3.03
C LYS A 115 11.49 14.42 3.81
#